data_AF-A0A0N5ACP9-F1
#
_entry.id   AF-A0A0N5ACP9-F1
#
_cell.length_a   1.000
_cell.length_b   1.000
_cell.length_c   1.000
_cell.angle_alpha   90.00
_cell.angle_beta   90.00
_cell.angle_gamma   90.00
#
_symmetry.space_group_name_H-M   'P 1'
#
loop_
_entity.id
_entity.type
_entity.pdbx_description
1 polymer ?
#
loop_
_entity_poly.entity_id
_entity_poly.type
_entity_poly.pdbx_seq_one_letter_code
_entity_poly.pdbx_strand_id
1 'polypeptide(L)'
;LKHSEKLKEILFLLIQDSQLEVREAAAETLSGFIHCFFFEIDTSMIKEFCNWSVCEKVSRRHAGVLALSAVVQAFPYTVPSFLPNVLMQLCPHASDKQPIQGTVKKALSEFKRTHQDCWREHKTQFSEDQLAILTDLFVSPNYYV
;
A
#
# COMPACT_ATOMS: atom_id res chain seq x y z
N LEU A 1 -21.26 8.06 8.92
CA LEU A 1 -21.03 9.25 9.77
C LEU A 1 -21.18 10.50 8.90
N LYS A 2 -21.88 11.56 9.33
CA LYS A 2 -22.23 12.75 8.50
C LYS A 2 -21.04 13.50 7.85
N HIS A 3 -19.81 13.19 8.27
CA HIS A 3 -18.58 13.84 7.82
C HIS A 3 -17.58 12.91 7.09
N SER A 4 -17.90 11.63 6.89
CA SER A 4 -16.97 10.66 6.29
C SER A 4 -16.51 11.07 4.89
N GLU A 5 -17.46 11.49 4.03
CA GLU A 5 -17.15 11.86 2.64
C GLU A 5 -16.23 13.07 2.55
N LYS A 6 -16.49 14.12 3.35
CA LYS A 6 -15.64 15.32 3.37
C LYS A 6 -14.23 15.01 3.84
N LEU A 7 -14.08 14.14 4.85
CA LEU A 7 -12.76 13.73 5.32
C LEU A 7 -12.01 12.90 4.26
N LYS A 8 -12.74 12.03 3.55
CA LYS A 8 -12.18 11.26 2.43
C LYS A 8 -11.70 12.17 1.30
N GLU A 9 -12.50 13.17 0.91
CA GLU A 9 -12.12 14.18 -0.07
C GLU A 9 -10.84 14.94 0.34
N ILE A 10 -10.78 15.43 1.59
CA ILE A 10 -9.60 16.13 2.12
C ILE A 10 -8.38 15.21 2.07
N LEU A 11 -8.52 13.96 2.52
CA LEU A 11 -7.40 13.03 2.56
C LEU A 11 -6.87 12.67 1.17
N PHE A 12 -7.77 12.54 0.19
CA PHE A 12 -7.42 12.25 -1.20
C PHE A 12 -6.75 13.44 -1.90
N LEU A 13 -7.05 14.67 -1.46
CA LEU A 13 -6.31 15.86 -1.86
C LEU A 13 -4.90 15.86 -1.25
N LEU A 14 -4.79 15.61 0.06
CA LEU A 14 -3.51 15.63 0.78
C LEU A 14 -2.54 14.54 0.31
N ILE A 15 -3.02 13.34 -0.01
CA ILE A 15 -2.15 12.26 -0.52
C ILE A 15 -1.56 12.57 -1.91
N GLN A 16 -2.13 13.55 -2.63
CA GLN A 16 -1.67 14.03 -3.93
C GLN A 16 -0.90 15.36 -3.84
N ASP A 17 -0.62 15.85 -2.64
CA ASP A 17 0.08 17.12 -2.39
C ASP A 17 1.47 17.17 -3.07
N SER A 18 1.97 18.37 -3.34
CA SER A 18 3.33 18.57 -3.86
C SER A 18 4.42 18.11 -2.88
N GLN A 19 4.22 18.33 -1.58
CA GLN A 19 5.18 18.04 -0.53
C GLN A 19 5.17 16.54 -0.19
N LEU A 20 6.36 15.92 -0.10
CA LEU A 20 6.48 14.49 0.14
C LEU A 20 5.90 14.11 1.51
N GLU A 21 6.26 14.89 2.52
CA GLU A 21 5.91 14.70 3.92
C GLU A 21 4.39 14.78 4.14
N VAL A 22 3.70 15.66 3.40
CA VAL A 22 2.23 15.76 3.45
C VAL A 22 1.59 14.49 2.89
N ARG A 23 2.12 13.96 1.78
CA ARG A 23 1.61 12.72 1.20
C ARG A 23 1.81 11.52 2.14
N GLU A 24 2.98 11.43 2.79
CA GLU A 24 3.30 10.37 3.73
C GLU A 24 2.40 10.41 4.97
N ALA A 25 2.21 11.59 5.57
CA ALA A 25 1.31 11.78 6.72
C ALA A 25 -0.16 11.46 6.35
N ALA A 26 -0.59 11.83 5.14
CA ALA A 26 -1.91 11.47 4.63
C ALA A 26 -2.08 9.95 4.45
N ALA A 27 -1.04 9.25 3.96
CA ALA A 27 -1.07 7.80 3.79
C ALA A 27 -1.13 7.06 5.14
N GLU A 28 -0.40 7.52 6.15
CA GLU A 28 -0.47 6.98 7.51
C GLU A 28 -1.87 7.16 8.11
N THR A 29 -2.45 8.35 7.94
CA THR A 29 -3.82 8.65 8.38
C THR A 29 -4.85 7.76 7.66
N LEU A 30 -4.68 7.55 6.34
CA LEU A 30 -5.53 6.67 5.55
C LEU A 30 -5.49 5.23 6.08
N SER A 31 -4.29 4.70 6.35
CA SER A 31 -4.11 3.37 6.94
C SER A 31 -4.87 3.24 8.26
N GLY A 32 -4.73 4.23 9.15
CA GLY A 32 -5.44 4.27 10.43
C GLY A 32 -6.96 4.28 10.28
N PHE A 33 -7.50 5.09 9.37
CA PHE A 33 -8.94 5.16 9.12
C PHE A 33 -9.52 3.87 8.51
N ILE A 34 -8.75 3.19 7.66
CA ILE A 34 -9.15 1.87 7.16
C ILE A 34 -9.13 0.85 8.31
N HIS A 35 -8.06 0.84 9.11
CA HIS A 35 -7.87 -0.11 10.21
C HIS A 35 -8.97 -0.03 11.26
N CYS A 36 -9.41 1.19 11.62
CA CYS A 36 -10.48 1.39 12.59
C CYS A 36 -11.89 1.34 11.98
N PHE A 37 -12.02 0.89 10.72
CA PHE A 37 -13.28 0.79 9.98
C PHE A 37 -14.02 2.14 9.83
N PHE A 38 -13.30 3.26 9.96
CA PHE A 38 -13.85 4.58 9.67
C PHE A 38 -14.07 4.75 8.17
N PHE A 39 -13.16 4.20 7.35
CA PHE A 39 -13.31 4.07 5.90
C PHE A 39 -13.39 2.60 5.50
N GLU A 40 -14.49 2.23 4.87
CA GLU A 40 -14.62 0.94 4.20
C GLU A 40 -13.83 0.97 2.89
N ILE A 41 -12.93 0.01 2.71
CA ILE A 41 -12.24 -0.22 1.45
C ILE A 41 -13.10 -1.09 0.55
N ASP A 42 -13.41 -0.55 -0.63
CA ASP A 42 -14.10 -1.26 -1.69
C ASP A 42 -13.21 -1.42 -2.93
N THR A 43 -13.66 -2.27 -3.85
CA THR A 43 -12.96 -2.54 -5.11
C THR A 43 -12.80 -1.29 -5.98
N SER A 44 -13.75 -0.35 -5.93
CA SER A 44 -13.63 0.90 -6.69
C SER A 44 -12.50 1.78 -6.19
N MET A 45 -12.32 1.87 -4.87
CA MET A 45 -11.26 2.65 -4.24
C MET A 45 -9.89 2.06 -4.54
N ILE A 46 -9.74 0.75 -4.43
CA ILE A 46 -8.51 0.05 -4.82
C ILE A 46 -8.19 0.32 -6.29
N LYS A 47 -9.19 0.22 -7.18
CA LYS A 47 -9.01 0.48 -8.61
C LYS A 47 -8.58 1.92 -8.88
N GLU A 48 -9.13 2.89 -8.15
CA GLU A 48 -8.71 4.29 -8.26
C GLU A 48 -7.24 4.47 -7.85
N PHE A 49 -6.82 3.84 -6.75
CA PHE A 49 -5.42 3.88 -6.31
C PHE A 49 -4.46 3.22 -7.32
N CYS A 50 -4.85 2.10 -7.93
CA CYS A 50 -4.11 1.48 -9.03
C CYS A 50 -4.00 2.41 -10.25
N ASN A 51 -5.07 3.10 -10.61
CA ASN A 51 -5.03 4.07 -11.72
C ASN A 51 -4.07 5.22 -11.42
N TRP A 52 -3.99 5.67 -10.16
CA TRP A 52 -3.01 6.68 -9.76
C TRP A 52 -1.58 6.12 -9.82
N SER A 53 -1.36 4.87 -9.40
CA SER A 53 -0.03 4.24 -9.34
C SER A 53 0.61 4.00 -10.72
N VAL A 54 -0.14 4.07 -11.81
CA VAL A 54 0.40 3.96 -13.18
C VAL A 54 0.52 5.32 -13.89
N CYS A 55 0.19 6.42 -13.22
CA CYS A 55 0.22 7.75 -13.83
C CYS A 55 1.65 8.18 -14.22
N GLU A 56 1.80 8.92 -15.32
CA GLU A 56 3.10 9.48 -15.74
C GLU A 56 3.65 10.51 -14.75
N LYS A 57 2.78 11.31 -14.13
CA LYS A 57 3.17 12.32 -13.15
C LYS A 57 3.63 11.63 -11.87
N VAL A 58 4.93 11.77 -11.55
CA VAL A 58 5.58 11.12 -10.39
C VAL A 58 4.84 11.36 -9.07
N SER A 59 4.35 12.58 -8.81
CA SER A 59 3.62 12.87 -7.56
C SER A 59 2.31 12.10 -7.46
N ARG A 60 1.58 11.94 -8.56
CA ARG A 60 0.32 11.18 -8.60
C ARG A 60 0.57 9.67 -8.58
N ARG A 61 1.64 9.23 -9.25
CA ARG A 61 2.15 7.86 -9.16
C ARG A 61 2.45 7.47 -7.71
N HIS A 62 3.25 8.30 -7.05
CA HIS A 62 3.60 8.12 -5.65
C HIS A 62 2.38 8.14 -4.73
N ALA A 63 1.40 9.01 -4.98
CA ALA A 63 0.14 9.03 -4.25
C ALA A 63 -0.62 7.69 -4.34
N GLY A 64 -0.70 7.09 -5.53
CA GLY A 64 -1.30 5.77 -5.71
C GLY A 64 -0.55 4.67 -4.97
N VAL A 65 0.78 4.67 -5.05
CA VAL A 65 1.64 3.70 -4.32
C VAL A 65 1.49 3.86 -2.80
N LEU A 66 1.45 5.10 -2.31
CA LEU A 66 1.19 5.38 -0.89
C LEU A 66 -0.19 4.90 -0.46
N ALA A 67 -1.23 5.13 -1.27
CA ALA A 67 -2.59 4.70 -0.96
C ALA A 67 -2.71 3.17 -0.91
N LEU A 68 -2.13 2.46 -1.88
CA LEU A 68 -2.06 0.99 -1.88
C LEU A 68 -1.24 0.48 -0.68
N SER A 69 -0.13 1.14 -0.34
CA SER A 69 0.67 0.81 0.83
C SER A 69 -0.09 1.02 2.14
N ALA A 70 -0.92 2.07 2.22
CA ALA A 70 -1.79 2.33 3.35
C ALA A 70 -2.86 1.24 3.49
N VAL A 71 -3.46 0.78 2.39
CA VAL A 71 -4.36 -0.38 2.39
C VAL A 71 -3.66 -1.61 2.95
N VAL A 72 -2.42 -1.89 2.53
CA VAL A 72 -1.67 -3.05 3.06
C VAL A 72 -1.40 -2.93 4.56
N GLN A 73 -0.98 -1.76 5.02
CA GLN A 73 -0.64 -1.53 6.42
C GLN A 73 -1.86 -1.49 7.33
N ALA A 74 -3.06 -1.28 6.79
CA ALA A 74 -4.31 -1.26 7.56
C ALA A 74 -4.76 -2.65 8.04
N PHE A 75 -4.22 -3.73 7.48
CA PHE A 75 -4.55 -5.11 7.83
C PHE A 75 -3.34 -5.83 8.44
N PRO A 76 -2.84 -5.41 9.62
CA PRO A 76 -1.81 -6.19 10.31
C PRO A 76 -2.39 -7.53 10.77
N TYR A 77 -1.57 -8.59 10.74
CA TYR A 77 -1.92 -9.95 11.22
C TYR A 77 -3.09 -10.63 10.48
N THR A 78 -3.56 -10.08 9.36
CA THR A 78 -4.71 -10.59 8.61
C THR A 78 -4.49 -10.39 7.12
N VAL A 79 -4.92 -11.37 6.32
CA VAL A 79 -4.84 -11.28 4.85
C VAL A 79 -6.24 -11.45 4.26
N PRO A 80 -6.99 -10.35 4.09
CA PRO A 80 -8.23 -10.38 3.33
C PRO A 80 -8.00 -10.84 1.88
N SER A 81 -9.03 -11.40 1.23
CA SER A 81 -8.91 -11.97 -0.12
C SER A 81 -8.45 -10.99 -1.20
N PHE A 82 -8.68 -9.69 -1.03
CA PHE A 82 -8.21 -8.66 -1.96
C PHE A 82 -6.75 -8.25 -1.73
N LEU A 83 -6.21 -8.47 -0.52
CA LEU A 83 -4.91 -7.96 -0.10
C LEU A 83 -3.73 -8.53 -0.92
N PRO A 84 -3.70 -9.84 -1.27
CA PRO A 84 -2.69 -10.39 -2.16
C PRO A 84 -2.61 -9.64 -3.49
N ASN A 85 -3.76 -9.31 -4.08
CA ASN A 85 -3.79 -8.57 -5.35
C ASN A 85 -3.26 -7.14 -5.18
N VAL A 86 -3.57 -6.47 -4.07
CA VAL A 86 -3.02 -5.14 -3.76
C VAL A 86 -1.49 -5.18 -3.64
N LEU A 87 -0.95 -6.19 -2.95
CA LEU A 87 0.51 -6.40 -2.86
C LEU A 87 1.14 -6.60 -4.24
N MET A 88 0.49 -7.35 -5.13
CA MET A 88 0.98 -7.54 -6.50
C MET A 88 1.00 -6.24 -7.30
N GLN A 89 0.09 -5.30 -7.05
CA GLN A 89 0.14 -3.98 -7.68
C GLN A 89 1.32 -3.13 -7.20
N LEU A 90 1.82 -3.35 -5.97
CA LEU A 90 3.00 -2.65 -5.44
C LEU A 90 4.31 -3.21 -5.99
N CYS A 91 4.39 -4.50 -6.26
CA CYS A 91 5.64 -5.19 -6.63
C CYS A 91 6.37 -4.55 -7.83
N PRO A 92 5.72 -4.18 -8.95
CA PRO A 92 6.38 -3.51 -10.08
C PRO A 92 7.06 -2.19 -9.72
N HIS A 93 6.58 -1.50 -8.67
CA HIS A 93 7.10 -0.22 -8.22
C HIS A 93 8.35 -0.34 -7.32
N ALA A 94 8.77 -1.56 -6.97
CA ALA A 94 9.99 -1.79 -6.19
C ALA A 94 11.28 -1.36 -6.94
N SER A 95 11.20 -1.26 -8.27
CA SER A 95 12.30 -0.82 -9.15
C SER A 95 12.17 0.63 -9.62
N ASP A 96 11.13 1.36 -9.18
CA ASP A 96 10.98 2.78 -9.52
C ASP A 96 12.08 3.65 -8.86
N LYS A 97 12.19 4.91 -9.29
CA LYS A 97 13.08 5.87 -8.63
C LYS A 97 12.51 6.32 -7.29
N GLN A 98 13.38 6.85 -6.43
CA GLN A 98 12.95 7.53 -5.20
C GLN A 98 11.96 8.67 -5.52
N PRO A 99 10.93 8.90 -4.68
CA PRO A 99 10.67 8.25 -3.38
C PRO A 99 9.89 6.92 -3.47
N ILE A 100 9.39 6.54 -4.65
CA ILE A 100 8.44 5.43 -4.82
C ILE A 100 9.01 4.10 -4.36
N GLN A 101 10.24 3.77 -4.76
CA GLN A 101 10.90 2.54 -4.33
C GLN A 101 11.02 2.44 -2.80
N GLY A 102 11.37 3.54 -2.13
CA GLY A 102 11.46 3.58 -0.67
C GLY A 102 10.12 3.23 -0.01
N THR A 103 9.03 3.81 -0.50
CA THR A 103 7.67 3.54 -0.03
C THR A 103 7.29 2.08 -0.19
N VAL A 104 7.54 1.48 -1.36
CA VAL A 104 7.22 0.06 -1.63
C VAL A 104 8.04 -0.86 -0.73
N LYS A 105 9.35 -0.65 -0.64
CA LYS A 105 10.23 -1.47 0.22
C LYS A 105 9.81 -1.38 1.68
N LYS A 106 9.46 -0.19 2.18
CA LYS A 106 8.92 0.00 3.53
C LYS A 106 7.62 -0.78 3.72
N ALA A 107 6.66 -0.65 2.81
CA ALA A 107 5.38 -1.36 2.90
C ALA A 107 5.54 -2.88 2.91
N LEU A 108 6.38 -3.41 2.00
CA LEU A 108 6.69 -4.84 1.93
C LEU A 108 7.40 -5.34 3.19
N SER A 109 8.35 -4.58 3.72
CA SER A 109 9.04 -4.90 4.97
C SER A 109 8.09 -4.94 6.18
N GLU A 110 7.19 -3.95 6.29
CA GLU A 110 6.19 -3.90 7.36
C GLU A 110 5.16 -5.02 7.25
N PHE A 111 4.72 -5.36 6.03
CA PHE A 111 3.87 -6.52 5.79
C PHE A 111 4.55 -7.81 6.27
N LYS A 112 5.80 -8.05 5.84
CA LYS A 112 6.58 -9.22 6.28
C LYS A 112 6.72 -9.28 7.80
N ARG A 113 7.07 -8.16 8.43
CA ARG A 113 7.24 -8.05 9.89
C ARG A 113 5.96 -8.40 10.65
N THR A 114 4.81 -7.93 10.19
CA THR A 114 3.51 -8.12 10.87
C THR A 114 2.86 -9.47 10.59
N HIS A 115 3.29 -10.19 9.55
CA HIS A 115 2.67 -11.46 9.12
C HIS A 115 3.58 -12.69 9.31
N GLN A 116 4.81 -12.51 9.80
CA GLN A 116 5.80 -13.60 9.89
C GLN A 116 5.37 -14.72 10.86
N ASP A 117 4.75 -14.38 12.00
CA ASP A 117 4.46 -15.35 13.06
C ASP A 117 3.40 -16.37 12.61
N CYS A 118 2.38 -15.91 11.88
CA CYS A 118 1.31 -16.73 11.32
C CYS A 118 1.47 -16.98 9.80
N TRP A 119 2.69 -16.87 9.27
CA TRP A 119 2.92 -16.94 7.81
C TRP A 119 2.43 -18.24 7.17
N ARG A 120 2.44 -19.35 7.91
CA ARG A 120 1.93 -20.65 7.43
C ARG A 120 0.46 -20.60 7.02
N GLU A 121 -0.34 -19.80 7.72
CA GLU A 121 -1.76 -19.60 7.42
C GLU A 121 -1.91 -18.51 6.37
N HIS A 122 -1.24 -17.37 6.54
CA HIS A 122 -1.36 -16.24 5.62
C HIS A 122 -0.96 -16.57 4.18
N LYS A 123 0.08 -17.39 3.98
CA LYS A 123 0.52 -17.79 2.64
C LYS A 123 -0.54 -18.57 1.84
N THR A 124 -1.53 -19.16 2.50
CA THR A 124 -2.62 -19.89 1.83
C THR A 124 -3.55 -18.98 1.05
N GLN A 125 -3.53 -17.67 1.32
CA GLN A 125 -4.30 -16.67 0.59
C GLN A 125 -3.63 -16.25 -0.74
N PHE A 126 -2.40 -16.69 -0.98
CA PHE A 126 -1.61 -16.32 -2.15
C PHE A 126 -1.51 -17.51 -3.11
N SER A 127 -1.44 -17.22 -4.42
CA SER A 127 -1.03 -18.24 -5.39
C SER A 127 0.48 -18.50 -5.32
N GLU A 128 0.92 -19.62 -5.89
CA GLU A 128 2.35 -19.95 -5.97
C GLU A 128 3.16 -18.87 -6.71
N ASP A 129 2.61 -18.34 -7.81
CA ASP A 129 3.23 -17.24 -8.57
C ASP A 129 3.38 -15.96 -7.72
N GLN A 130 2.37 -15.61 -6.94
CA GLN A 130 2.42 -14.44 -6.05
C GLN A 130 3.48 -14.63 -4.96
N LEU A 131 3.57 -15.83 -4.38
CA LEU A 131 4.57 -16.15 -3.36
C LEU A 131 6.00 -16.12 -3.93
N ALA A 132 6.19 -16.57 -5.17
CA ALA A 132 7.48 -16.51 -5.85
C ALA A 132 7.96 -15.06 -6.02
N ILE A 133 7.08 -14.17 -6.49
CA ILE A 133 7.37 -12.73 -6.63
C ILE A 133 7.73 -12.10 -5.28
N LEU A 134 6.95 -12.36 -4.23
CA LEU A 134 7.22 -11.82 -2.90
C LEU A 134 8.56 -12.32 -2.33
N THR A 135 8.89 -13.59 -2.57
CA THR A 135 10.14 -14.18 -2.08
C THR A 135 11.35 -13.49 -2.71
N ASP A 136 11.32 -13.24 -4.03
CA ASP A 136 12.41 -12.55 -4.73
C ASP A 136 12.64 -11.12 -4.18
N LEU A 137 11.55 -10.39 -3.95
CA LEU A 137 11.59 -9.04 -3.39
C LEU A 137 12.05 -9.01 -1.91
N PHE A 138 11.73 -10.03 -1.12
CA PHE A 138 12.13 -10.12 0.29
C PHE A 138 13.57 -10.57 0.51
N VAL A 139 14.21 -11.18 -0.50
CA VAL A 139 15.62 -11.59 -0.46
C VAL A 139 16.55 -10.45 -0.90
N SER A 140 16.01 -9.47 -1.65
CA SER A 140 16.77 -8.29 -2.10
C SER A 140 17.34 -7.47 -0.94
N PRO A 141 18.67 -7.31 -0.81
CA PRO A 141 19.27 -6.57 0.28
C PRO A 141 18.86 -5.08 0.27
N ASN A 142 18.39 -4.56 1.41
CA ASN A 142 18.04 -3.14 1.60
C ASN A 142 19.27 -2.20 1.67
N TYR A 143 20.46 -2.62 1.23
CA TYR A 143 21.73 -1.97 1.55
C TYR A 143 22.36 -1.11 0.43
N TYR A 144 21.74 -0.98 -0.73
CA TYR A 144 22.21 -0.06 -1.76
C TYR A 144 21.27 1.16 -1.82
N VAL A 145 21.66 2.19 -1.07
CA VAL A 145 21.15 3.57 -1.17
C VAL A 145 22.04 4.33 -2.16
#